data_AF-A0A516SFU4-F1
#
_entry.id   AF-A0A516SFU4-F1
#
_cell.length_a   1.000
_cell.length_b   1.000
_cell.length_c   1.000
_cell.angle_alpha   90.00
_cell.angle_beta   90.00
_cell.angle_gamma   90.00
#
_symmetry.space_group_name_H-M   'P 1'
#
loop_
_entity.id
_entity.type
_entity.pdbx_description
1 polymer ?
#
loop_
_entity_poly.entity_id
_entity_poly.type
_entity_poly.pdbx_seq_one_letter_code
_entity_poly.pdbx_strand_id
1 'polypeptide(L)'
;MLEKINELNSIIKEELWYDFYIDSYKNESIVLKGTLDASYGHNLEIRLEQVSYIDAPLQWKTDTTDDIVVSIFSKEDFGEEARKRYFDNASGLIFGFKAECFDSKQWFYFIAQSFSFLHKGKWDSWSWYDKPTPPPIAGINE
;
A
#
# COMPACT_ATOMS: atom_id res chain seq x y z
N MET A 1 1.29 -14.49 -0.83
CA MET A 1 0.83 -13.08 -0.84
C MET A 1 0.24 -12.66 0.50
N LEU A 2 -0.74 -13.39 1.04
CA LEU A 2 -1.29 -13.13 2.38
C LEU A 2 -0.22 -13.04 3.48
N GLU A 3 0.79 -13.92 3.45
CA GLU A 3 1.94 -13.87 4.37
C GLU A 3 2.68 -12.53 4.33
N LYS A 4 2.91 -11.96 3.14
CA LYS A 4 3.56 -10.65 2.99
C LYS A 4 2.70 -9.50 3.53
N ILE A 5 1.37 -9.61 3.39
CA ILE A 5 0.45 -8.63 3.96
C ILE A 5 0.45 -8.72 5.49
N ASN A 6 0.50 -9.92 6.06
CA ASN A 6 0.59 -10.11 7.49
C ASN A 6 1.94 -9.62 8.05
N GLU A 7 3.04 -9.87 7.33
CA GLU A 7 4.36 -9.34 7.64
C GLU A 7 4.35 -7.81 7.67
N LEU A 8 3.81 -7.18 6.62
CA LEU A 8 3.70 -5.72 6.57
C LEU A 8 2.85 -5.16 7.71
N ASN A 9 1.69 -5.75 8.00
CA ASN A 9 0.86 -5.31 9.11
C ASN A 9 1.59 -5.43 10.45
N SER A 10 2.41 -6.48 10.63
CA SER A 10 3.22 -6.66 11.84
C SER A 10 4.23 -5.52 11.99
N ILE A 11 4.91 -5.16 10.90
CA ILE A 11 5.85 -4.02 10.86
C ILE A 11 5.15 -2.70 11.18
N ILE A 12 4.01 -2.42 10.55
CA ILE A 12 3.27 -1.17 10.74
C ILE A 12 2.81 -1.02 12.21
N LYS A 13 2.40 -2.12 12.84
CA LYS A 13 1.94 -2.14 14.24
C LYS A 13 3.03 -1.86 15.28
N GLU A 14 4.30 -2.02 14.92
CA GLU A 14 5.40 -1.67 15.84
C GLU A 14 5.51 -0.15 16.06
N GLU A 15 4.83 0.64 15.23
CA GLU A 15 4.87 2.09 15.25
C GLU A 15 3.50 2.69 15.63
N LEU A 16 3.49 3.90 16.19
CA LEU A 16 2.27 4.59 16.66
C LEU A 16 1.43 5.22 15.54
N TRP A 17 2.05 5.45 14.39
CA TRP A 17 1.40 6.00 13.20
C TRP A 17 2.22 5.65 11.97
N TYR A 18 1.62 5.79 10.80
CA TYR A 18 2.33 5.86 9.53
C TYR A 18 1.63 6.86 8.62
N ASP A 19 2.42 7.75 8.00
CA ASP A 19 1.96 8.59 6.90
C ASP A 19 2.35 7.90 5.59
N PHE A 20 1.37 7.69 4.71
CA PHE A 20 1.54 7.09 3.39
C PHE A 20 1.33 8.10 2.28
N TYR A 21 2.05 7.96 1.18
CA TYR A 21 1.85 8.75 -0.02
C TYR A 21 2.26 8.01 -1.27
N ILE A 22 1.63 8.38 -2.39
CA ILE A 22 1.99 7.92 -3.72
C ILE A 22 3.22 8.70 -4.17
N ASP A 23 4.36 8.02 -4.26
CA ASP A 23 5.63 8.62 -4.67
C ASP A 23 5.76 8.70 -6.19
N SER A 24 5.43 7.62 -6.88
CA SER A 24 5.50 7.57 -8.34
C SER A 24 4.53 6.57 -8.95
N TYR A 25 4.11 6.88 -10.18
CA TYR A 25 3.40 5.97 -11.07
C TYR A 25 4.10 5.93 -12.42
N LYS A 26 4.64 4.77 -12.81
CA LYS A 26 5.38 4.61 -14.06
C LYS A 26 5.24 3.18 -14.58
N ASN A 27 4.98 3.03 -15.87
CA ASN A 27 4.88 1.72 -16.54
C ASN A 27 3.90 0.77 -15.82
N GLU A 28 2.74 1.28 -15.41
CA GLU A 28 1.73 0.53 -14.64
C GLU A 28 2.19 0.09 -13.23
N SER A 29 3.32 0.59 -12.75
CA SER A 29 3.83 0.34 -11.40
C SER A 29 3.62 1.57 -10.50
N ILE A 30 3.07 1.36 -9.31
CA ILE A 30 3.00 2.37 -8.25
C ILE A 30 4.03 2.08 -7.18
N VAL A 31 4.69 3.13 -6.72
CA VAL A 31 5.45 3.13 -5.48
C VAL A 31 4.68 3.96 -4.44
N LEU A 32 4.28 3.32 -3.37
CA LEU A 32 3.82 3.99 -2.15
C LEU A 32 4.98 4.03 -1.17
N LYS A 33 5.11 5.13 -0.44
CA LYS A 33 6.08 5.24 0.64
C LYS A 33 5.37 5.49 1.96
N GLY A 34 5.83 4.82 2.99
CA GLY A 34 5.43 5.01 4.38
C GLY A 34 6.55 5.69 5.15
N THR A 35 6.20 6.70 5.94
CA THR A 35 7.14 7.41 6.80
C THR A 35 6.55 7.68 8.19
N LEU A 36 7.42 7.68 9.19
CA LEU A 36 7.10 8.15 10.55
C LEU A 36 7.28 9.66 10.69
N ASP A 37 8.12 10.25 9.84
CA ASP A 37 8.41 11.68 9.78
C ASP A 37 8.86 12.06 8.37
N ALA A 38 8.02 12.82 7.67
CA ALA A 38 8.27 13.30 6.32
C ALA A 38 9.55 14.18 6.20
N SER A 39 10.14 14.62 7.31
CA SER A 39 11.38 15.39 7.32
C SER A 39 12.63 14.54 7.10
N TYR A 40 12.59 13.23 7.40
CA TYR A 40 13.78 12.37 7.47
C TYR A 40 13.85 11.28 6.39
N GLY A 41 12.90 11.26 5.45
CA GLY A 41 12.84 10.25 4.40
C GLY A 41 11.66 9.31 4.54
N HIS A 42 11.87 8.06 4.14
CA HIS A 42 10.89 6.99 4.27
C HIS A 42 11.55 5.70 4.76
N ASN A 43 10.79 4.92 5.52
CA ASN A 43 11.26 3.69 6.16
C ASN A 43 10.56 2.47 5.55
N LEU A 44 9.48 2.71 4.80
CA LEU A 44 8.67 1.70 4.15
C LEU A 44 8.47 2.09 2.68
N GLU A 45 8.72 1.16 1.77
CA GLU A 45 8.41 1.30 0.35
C GLU A 45 7.54 0.11 -0.06
N ILE A 46 6.36 0.38 -0.62
CA ILE A 46 5.43 -0.63 -1.10
C ILE A 46 5.30 -0.46 -2.61
N ARG A 47 5.39 -1.56 -3.35
CA ARG A 47 5.28 -1.58 -4.79
C ARG A 47 4.10 -2.43 -5.23
N LEU A 48 3.30 -1.83 -6.11
CA LEU A 48 2.18 -2.47 -6.78
C LEU A 48 2.49 -2.48 -8.28
N GLU A 49 2.44 -3.67 -8.89
CA GLU A 49 2.78 -3.84 -10.31
C GLU A 49 1.53 -4.19 -11.13
N GLN A 50 1.47 -3.71 -12.38
CA GLN A 50 0.33 -3.86 -13.28
C GLN A 50 -0.95 -3.33 -12.62
N VAL A 51 -0.88 -2.10 -12.15
CA VAL A 51 -1.98 -1.40 -11.49
C VAL A 51 -3.04 -1.04 -12.53
N SER A 52 -4.25 -1.52 -12.32
CA SER A 52 -5.40 -1.28 -13.21
C SER A 52 -6.41 -0.26 -12.64
N TYR A 53 -6.31 0.05 -11.35
CA TYR A 53 -7.20 1.04 -10.71
C TYR A 53 -6.61 1.59 -9.40
N ILE A 54 -6.94 2.84 -9.08
CA ILE A 54 -6.54 3.56 -7.86
C ILE A 54 -7.73 4.37 -7.35
N ASP A 55 -8.08 4.18 -6.08
CA ASP A 55 -9.03 5.00 -5.32
C ASP A 55 -8.40 5.39 -3.99
N ALA A 56 -7.56 6.43 -4.06
CA ALA A 56 -6.83 6.96 -2.93
C ALA A 56 -6.49 8.43 -3.15
N PRO A 57 -6.42 9.26 -2.10
CA PRO A 57 -5.73 10.54 -2.18
C PRO A 57 -4.23 10.30 -2.40
N LEU A 58 -3.52 11.35 -2.84
CA LEU A 58 -2.06 11.27 -3.02
C LEU A 58 -1.30 11.00 -1.71
N GLN A 59 -1.88 11.36 -0.57
CA GLN A 59 -1.33 11.14 0.76
C GLN A 59 -2.44 10.86 1.77
N TRP A 60 -2.15 10.03 2.77
CA TRP A 60 -3.04 9.76 3.88
C TRP A 60 -2.28 9.34 5.13
N LYS A 61 -2.98 9.45 6.27
CA LYS A 61 -2.48 9.00 7.56
C LYS A 61 -3.15 7.70 7.94
N THR A 62 -2.45 6.87 8.67
CA THR A 62 -2.99 5.64 9.25
C THR A 62 -2.84 5.67 10.76
N ASP A 63 -3.95 5.37 11.44
CA ASP A 63 -3.97 5.00 12.85
C ASP A 63 -3.60 3.51 13.00
N THR A 64 -2.45 3.25 13.61
CA THR A 64 -1.91 1.88 13.77
C THR A 64 -2.44 1.17 15.02
N THR A 65 -3.35 1.79 15.77
CA THR A 65 -4.09 1.10 16.86
C THR A 65 -4.98 -0.02 16.34
N ASP A 66 -5.29 -0.01 15.04
CA ASP A 66 -6.07 -1.07 14.40
C ASP A 66 -5.24 -2.32 14.14
N ASP A 67 -5.89 -3.47 14.29
CA ASP A 67 -5.23 -4.74 14.05
C ASP A 67 -4.90 -5.03 12.57
N ILE A 68 -5.52 -4.31 11.65
CA ILE A 68 -5.33 -4.51 10.21
C ILE A 68 -5.31 -3.14 9.54
N VAL A 69 -4.15 -2.79 8.99
CA VAL A 69 -3.92 -1.56 8.21
C VAL A 69 -3.96 -1.85 6.71
N VAL A 70 -3.42 -2.99 6.30
CA VAL A 70 -3.40 -3.42 4.89
C VAL A 70 -4.15 -4.74 4.76
N SER A 71 -5.05 -4.84 3.78
CA SER A 71 -5.81 -6.07 3.55
C SER A 71 -6.00 -6.35 2.06
N ILE A 72 -6.33 -7.60 1.74
CA ILE A 72 -6.79 -7.99 0.41
C ILE A 72 -8.30 -8.15 0.47
N PHE A 73 -8.98 -7.58 -0.50
CA PHE A 73 -10.44 -7.68 -0.66
C PHE A 73 -10.78 -8.47 -1.93
N SER A 74 -11.96 -9.07 -1.89
CA SER A 74 -12.64 -9.67 -3.03
C SER A 74 -13.62 -8.67 -3.65
N LYS A 75 -14.05 -8.89 -4.91
CA LYS A 75 -15.04 -7.99 -5.53
C LYS A 75 -16.38 -8.07 -4.78
N GLU A 76 -16.65 -9.22 -4.17
CA GLU A 76 -17.87 -9.53 -3.40
C GLU A 76 -17.99 -8.69 -2.12
N ASP A 77 -16.87 -8.17 -1.60
CA ASP A 77 -16.87 -7.28 -0.44
C ASP A 77 -17.46 -5.88 -0.73
N PHE A 78 -17.74 -5.59 -2.00
CA PHE A 78 -18.22 -4.28 -2.46
C PHE A 78 -19.66 -4.36 -2.99
N GLY A 79 -20.43 -3.30 -2.77
CA GLY A 79 -21.77 -3.14 -3.33
C GLY A 79 -21.77 -3.12 -4.87
N GLU A 80 -22.92 -3.44 -5.47
CA GLU A 80 -23.07 -3.57 -6.92
C GLU A 80 -22.61 -2.32 -7.70
N GLU A 81 -22.95 -1.14 -7.21
CA GLU A 81 -22.57 0.13 -7.84
C GLU A 81 -21.06 0.35 -7.85
N ALA A 82 -20.36 0.04 -6.74
CA ALA A 82 -18.90 0.10 -6.68
C ALA A 82 -18.26 -0.93 -7.63
N ARG A 83 -18.84 -2.13 -7.73
CA ARG A 83 -18.39 -3.15 -8.69
C ARG A 83 -18.47 -2.70 -10.14
N LYS A 84 -19.61 -2.15 -10.55
CA LYS A 84 -19.77 -1.64 -11.93
C LYS A 84 -18.86 -0.46 -12.20
N ARG A 85 -18.70 0.44 -11.24
CA ARG A 85 -17.96 1.69 -11.42
C ARG A 85 -16.45 1.50 -11.44
N TYR A 86 -15.92 0.61 -10.60
CA TYR A 86 -14.49 0.53 -10.32
C TYR A 86 -13.86 -0.82 -10.68
N PHE A 87 -14.65 -1.91 -10.74
CA PHE A 87 -14.13 -3.27 -10.86
C PHE A 87 -14.47 -3.98 -12.18
N ASP A 88 -15.18 -3.33 -13.10
CA ASP A 88 -15.64 -3.93 -14.37
C ASP A 88 -14.47 -4.21 -15.33
N ASN A 89 -13.57 -3.23 -15.49
CA ASN A 89 -12.39 -3.34 -16.36
C ASN A 89 -11.08 -3.62 -15.60
N ALA A 90 -11.14 -3.66 -14.27
CA ALA A 90 -9.96 -3.86 -13.45
C ALA A 90 -9.62 -5.35 -13.28
N SER A 91 -8.34 -5.65 -13.39
CA SER A 91 -7.78 -7.00 -13.21
C SER A 91 -6.71 -7.01 -12.13
N GLY A 92 -6.65 -8.10 -11.38
CA GLY A 92 -5.74 -8.27 -10.26
C GLY A 92 -6.46 -8.36 -8.91
N LEU A 93 -5.69 -8.20 -7.84
CA LEU A 93 -6.15 -8.25 -6.46
C LEU A 93 -6.42 -6.84 -5.94
N ILE A 94 -7.41 -6.72 -5.05
CA ILE A 94 -7.80 -5.44 -4.45
C ILE A 94 -7.03 -5.28 -3.13
N PHE A 95 -6.04 -4.40 -3.12
CA PHE A 95 -5.29 -4.03 -1.94
C PHE A 95 -5.94 -2.83 -1.28
N GLY A 96 -6.40 -3.00 -0.04
CA GLY A 96 -6.95 -1.91 0.77
C GLY A 96 -5.94 -1.40 1.78
N PHE A 97 -5.86 -0.08 1.93
CA PHE A 97 -5.07 0.63 2.92
C PHE A 97 -6.00 1.43 3.82
N LYS A 98 -5.94 1.18 5.12
CA LYS A 98 -6.78 1.86 6.09
C LYS A 98 -6.21 3.25 6.37
N ALA A 99 -7.09 4.24 6.36
CA ALA A 99 -6.75 5.63 6.60
C ALA A 99 -7.59 6.22 7.74
N GLU A 100 -6.94 7.05 8.54
CA GLU A 100 -7.59 7.96 9.47
C GLU A 100 -8.13 9.17 8.71
N CYS A 101 -9.38 9.50 8.96
CA CYS A 101 -10.05 10.69 8.45
C CYS A 101 -10.64 11.48 9.62
N PHE A 102 -11.07 12.71 9.35
CA PHE A 102 -11.40 13.71 10.38
C PHE A 102 -12.33 13.19 11.49
N ASP A 103 -13.31 12.36 11.14
CA ASP A 103 -14.31 11.80 12.06
C ASP A 103 -14.52 10.29 11.91
N SER A 104 -13.71 9.63 11.08
CA SER A 104 -13.97 8.26 10.64
C SER A 104 -12.69 7.57 10.16
N LYS A 105 -12.77 6.25 10.00
CA LYS A 105 -11.74 5.46 9.33
C LYS A 105 -12.31 4.94 8.02
N GLN A 106 -11.52 5.01 6.95
CA GLN A 106 -11.93 4.51 5.65
C GLN A 106 -10.82 3.69 5.00
N TRP A 107 -11.17 2.96 3.95
CA TRP A 107 -10.23 2.19 3.15
C TRP A 107 -9.99 2.90 1.82
N PHE A 108 -8.74 2.98 1.43
CA PHE A 108 -8.32 3.33 0.07
C PHE A 108 -7.91 2.08 -0.68
N TYR A 109 -8.22 2.03 -1.97
CA TYR A 109 -8.12 0.79 -2.73
C TYR A 109 -7.21 0.94 -3.94
N PHE A 110 -6.38 -0.07 -4.15
CA PHE A 110 -5.53 -0.21 -5.32
C PHE A 110 -5.76 -1.59 -5.93
N ILE A 111 -5.85 -1.67 -7.25
CA ILE A 111 -6.00 -2.96 -7.92
C ILE A 111 -4.75 -3.22 -8.74
N ALA A 112 -4.05 -4.29 -8.41
CA ALA A 112 -2.77 -4.64 -9.01
C ALA A 112 -2.58 -6.16 -9.09
N GLN A 113 -1.69 -6.61 -9.97
CA GLN A 113 -1.39 -8.04 -10.11
C GLN A 113 -0.40 -8.53 -9.05
N SER A 114 0.49 -7.64 -8.58
CA SER A 114 1.48 -8.02 -7.58
C SER A 114 1.70 -6.95 -6.53
N PHE A 115 2.21 -7.41 -5.38
CA PHE A 115 2.50 -6.63 -4.20
C PHE A 115 3.85 -7.05 -3.64
N SER A 116 4.69 -6.06 -3.36
CA SER A 116 5.94 -6.25 -2.62
C SER A 116 6.22 -5.04 -1.74
N PHE A 117 7.09 -5.20 -0.75
CA PHE A 117 7.53 -4.07 0.05
C PHE A 117 8.97 -4.26 0.51
N LEU A 118 9.59 -3.14 0.90
CA LEU A 118 10.87 -3.05 1.58
C LEU A 118 10.68 -2.23 2.84
N HIS A 119 11.34 -2.64 3.92
CA HIS A 119 11.33 -1.92 5.18
C HIS A 119 12.75 -1.75 5.70
N LYS A 120 13.06 -0.54 6.18
CA LYS A 120 14.25 -0.24 6.99
C LYS A 120 13.81 -0.09 8.45
N GLY A 121 14.70 -0.46 9.39
CA GLY A 121 14.40 -0.35 10.81
C GLY A 121 14.09 1.09 11.23
N LYS A 122 13.45 1.24 12.40
CA LYS A 122 12.97 2.52 12.96
C LYS A 122 13.96 3.69 12.89
N TRP A 123 15.27 3.42 13.03
CA TRP A 123 16.33 4.43 13.04
C TRP A 123 17.04 4.61 11.70
N ASP A 124 16.63 3.85 10.69
CA ASP A 124 17.17 3.87 9.35
C ASP A 124 16.08 4.36 8.39
N SER A 125 16.40 5.35 7.57
CA SER A 125 15.54 5.78 6.48
C SER A 125 16.29 5.71 5.15
N TRP A 126 15.55 5.56 4.07
CA TRP A 126 16.04 5.95 2.77
C TRP A 126 15.88 7.45 2.61
N SER A 127 16.95 8.09 2.16
CA SER A 127 16.87 9.45 1.65
C SER A 127 15.89 9.49 0.48
N TRP A 128 15.26 10.63 0.27
CA TRP A 128 14.38 10.88 -0.86
C TRP A 128 15.03 10.58 -2.23
N TYR A 129 16.36 10.65 -2.29
CA TYR A 129 17.16 10.43 -3.48
C TYR A 129 17.69 8.99 -3.60
N ASP A 130 17.53 8.17 -2.57
CA ASP A 130 17.91 6.76 -2.64
C ASP A 130 16.96 6.02 -3.57
N LYS A 131 17.49 5.05 -4.31
CA LYS A 131 16.69 4.09 -5.09
C LYS A 131 16.78 2.74 -4.40
N PRO A 132 15.78 2.35 -3.60
CA PRO A 132 15.74 1.02 -3.00
C PRO A 132 15.81 -0.03 -4.11
N THR A 133 16.63 -1.05 -3.95
CA THR A 133 16.63 -2.21 -4.85
C THR A 133 15.44 -3.08 -4.50
N PRO A 134 14.43 -3.21 -5.38
CA PRO A 134 13.23 -3.98 -5.07
C PRO A 134 13.58 -5.45 -4.83
N PRO A 135 12.82 -6.14 -3.95
CA PRO A 135 12.98 -7.57 -3.80
C PRO A 135 12.56 -8.26 -5.12
N PRO A 136 13.13 -9.43 -5.46
CA PRO A 136 12.73 -10.17 -6.64
C PRO A 136 11.22 -10.45 -6.62
N ILE A 137 10.56 -10.22 -7.75
CA ILE A 137 9.14 -10.55 -7.90
C ILE A 137 9.03 -12.07 -7.87
N ALA A 138 8.47 -12.62 -6.79
CA ALA A 138 8.20 -14.04 -6.70
C ALA A 138 7.06 -14.39 -7.67
N GLY A 139 7.38 -15.04 -8.80
CA GLY A 139 6.37 -15.63 -9.68
C GLY A 139 6.52 -15.43 -11.19
N ILE A 140 7.60 -14.84 -11.70
CA ILE A 140 7.89 -14.89 -13.15
C ILE A 140 9.04 -15.87 -13.36
N ASN A 141 8.72 -17.15 -13.41
CA ASN A 141 9.55 -18.11 -14.14
C ASN A 141 9.11 -18.01 -15.61
N GLU A 142 10.07 -17.73 -16.50
CA GLU A 142 9.90 -17.85 -17.95
C GLU A 142 9.47 -19.26 -18.38
#